data_AF-A0A8H9M148-F1
#
_entry.id   AF-A0A8H9M148-F1
#
_cell.length_a   1.000
_cell.length_b   1.000
_cell.length_c   1.000
_cell.angle_alpha   90.00
_cell.angle_beta   90.00
_cell.angle_gamma   90.00
#
_symmetry.space_group_name_H-M   'P 1'
#
loop_
_entity.id
_entity.type
_entity.pdbx_description
1 polymer ?
#
loop_
_entity_poly.entity_id
_entity_poly.type
_entity_poly.pdbx_seq_one_letter_code
_entity_poly.pdbx_strand_id
1 'polypeptide(L)'
;MRNMFNVTCIKKVKSVFVGLSLLFGSSLFCTQAFANPDSKQRGISSASNVWQSCQALRENASSAQQGVDSCYQFIRGFLYGAVLTDSQIMRGLENKKELSEFAQRAMRTRIGNGRTTDSDTYLANFCLPNPEIDQEAVLAVVNFLPDTFERSQTLGEVIYQAVQSAYPCEKR
;
A
#
# COMPACT_ATOMS: atom_id res chain seq x y z
N MET A 1 25.91 15.06 36.12
CA MET A 1 26.19 15.95 34.99
C MET A 1 25.02 15.82 34.00
N ARG A 2 24.13 16.82 33.98
CA ARG A 2 22.99 16.88 33.05
C ARG A 2 23.41 17.82 31.93
N ASN A 3 23.39 17.37 30.68
CA ASN A 3 23.48 18.27 29.52
C ASN A 3 22.30 18.06 28.59
N MET A 4 21.60 19.17 28.40
CA MET A 4 20.36 19.36 27.68
C MET A 4 20.65 19.41 26.18
N PHE A 5 19.92 18.61 25.40
CA PHE A 5 19.83 18.79 23.96
C PHE A 5 18.90 19.97 23.66
N ASN A 6 19.46 20.97 22.98
CA ASN A 6 18.78 22.14 22.46
C ASN A 6 18.26 21.82 21.06
N VAL A 7 16.94 21.82 20.85
CA VAL A 7 16.34 21.73 19.51
C VAL A 7 15.46 22.96 19.31
N THR A 8 16.02 23.92 18.58
CA THR A 8 15.37 25.15 18.16
C THR A 8 14.35 24.82 17.06
N CYS A 9 13.06 24.81 17.39
CA CYS A 9 11.99 24.66 16.41
C CYS A 9 11.49 26.05 16.00
N ILE A 10 11.99 26.57 14.87
CA ILE A 10 11.48 27.81 14.26
C ILE A 10 10.14 27.50 13.60
N LYS A 11 9.03 27.79 14.29
CA LYS A 11 7.69 27.81 13.67
C LYS A 11 7.39 29.22 13.15
N LYS A 12 7.21 29.30 11.83
CA LYS A 12 6.76 30.48 11.08
C LYS A 12 5.31 30.78 11.49
N VAL A 13 5.12 31.73 12.40
CA VAL A 13 3.81 32.23 12.83
C VAL A 13 3.30 33.21 11.78
N LYS A 14 2.18 32.88 11.11
CA LYS A 14 1.42 33.87 10.34
C LYS A 14 0.73 34.81 11.32
N SER A 15 1.21 36.06 11.30
CA SER A 15 0.66 37.18 12.06
C SER A 15 -0.76 37.50 11.59
N VAL A 16 -1.73 37.44 12.51
CA VAL A 16 -2.98 38.20 12.39
C VAL A 16 -3.11 39.00 13.67
N PHE A 17 -2.90 40.30 13.52
CA PHE A 17 -2.81 41.30 14.56
C PHE A 17 -4.19 41.95 14.69
N VAL A 18 -4.93 41.69 15.77
CA VAL A 18 -5.97 42.61 16.26
C VAL A 18 -5.94 42.51 17.78
N GLY A 19 -5.43 43.56 18.43
CA GLY A 19 -5.37 43.67 19.88
C GLY A 19 -6.69 44.13 20.49
N LEU A 20 -6.85 43.86 21.78
CA LEU A 20 -7.16 44.84 22.82
C LEU A 20 -7.22 44.10 24.17
N SER A 21 -6.25 44.36 25.04
CA SER A 21 -6.17 43.77 26.38
C SER A 21 -7.13 44.46 27.35
N LEU A 22 -8.00 43.71 28.02
CA LEU A 22 -8.52 44.07 29.33
C LEU A 22 -8.63 42.82 30.24
N LEU A 23 -8.35 43.09 31.51
CA LEU A 23 -8.08 42.20 32.63
C LEU A 23 -9.23 41.25 32.95
N PHE A 24 -8.95 40.03 33.43
CA PHE A 24 -9.55 39.41 34.62
C PHE A 24 -8.98 37.98 34.78
N GLY A 25 -8.62 37.63 36.02
CA GLY A 25 -7.98 36.36 36.34
C GLY A 25 -8.84 35.15 36.01
N SER A 26 -8.19 34.09 35.52
CA SER A 26 -8.66 32.71 35.53
C SER A 26 -7.49 31.83 35.10
N SER A 27 -7.29 30.72 35.81
CA SER A 27 -6.34 29.67 35.47
C SER A 27 -6.50 29.24 34.00
N LEU A 28 -5.53 29.58 33.14
CA LEU A 28 -5.44 29.02 31.80
C LEU A 28 -5.04 27.55 31.90
N PHE A 29 -6.04 26.67 31.98
CA PHE A 29 -5.88 25.34 31.41
C PHE A 29 -5.81 25.53 29.90
N CYS A 30 -4.59 25.48 29.34
CA CYS A 30 -4.43 25.28 27.91
C CYS A 30 -4.94 23.87 27.57
N THR A 31 -6.24 23.74 27.34
CA THR A 31 -6.81 22.61 26.60
C THR A 31 -6.25 22.69 25.19
N GLN A 32 -5.14 21.99 24.95
CA GLN A 32 -4.69 21.69 23.61
C GLN A 32 -5.73 20.76 23.01
N ALA A 33 -6.67 21.33 22.26
CA ALA A 33 -7.52 20.56 21.38
C ALA A 33 -6.61 19.93 20.31
N PHE A 34 -6.22 18.67 20.54
CA PHE A 34 -5.65 17.84 19.48
C PHE A 34 -6.76 17.62 18.45
N ALA A 35 -6.87 18.53 17.48
CA ALA A 35 -7.67 18.32 16.30
C ALA A 35 -7.08 17.10 15.57
N ASN A 36 -7.73 15.95 15.74
CA ASN A 36 -7.36 14.72 15.05
C ASN A 36 -7.59 14.99 13.56
N PRO A 37 -6.56 14.94 12.69
CA PRO A 37 -6.76 15.28 11.29
C PRO A 37 -7.80 14.35 10.69
N ASP A 38 -8.69 14.92 9.87
CA ASP A 38 -9.73 14.20 9.14
C ASP A 38 -9.12 12.96 8.45
N SER A 39 -9.72 11.80 8.71
CA SER A 39 -9.34 10.50 8.14
C SER A 39 -9.15 10.55 6.62
N LYS A 40 -9.96 11.35 5.91
CA LYS A 40 -9.87 11.52 4.46
C LYS A 40 -8.60 12.26 4.03
N GLN A 41 -8.21 13.30 4.79
CA GLN A 41 -7.00 14.08 4.52
C GLN A 41 -5.73 13.28 4.83
N ARG A 42 -5.78 12.42 5.87
CA ARG A 42 -4.70 11.48 6.20
C ARG A 42 -4.48 10.44 5.10
N GLY A 43 -5.55 9.91 4.50
CA GLY A 43 -5.46 8.97 3.38
C GLY A 43 -4.82 9.57 2.12
N ILE A 44 -5.21 10.79 1.75
CA ILE A 44 -4.69 11.47 0.55
C ILE A 44 -3.20 11.82 0.71
N SER A 45 -2.80 12.34 1.88
CA SER A 45 -1.39 12.62 2.17
C SER A 45 -0.53 11.36 2.23
N SER A 46 -1.10 10.24 2.71
CA SER A 46 -0.44 8.93 2.75
C SER A 46 -0.35 8.21 1.39
N ALA A 47 -1.14 8.60 0.38
CA ALA A 47 -0.95 8.09 -0.97
C ALA A 47 0.13 8.90 -1.70
N SER A 48 0.15 10.22 -1.48
CA SER A 48 1.10 11.13 -2.12
C SER A 48 2.55 10.90 -1.67
N ASN A 49 2.80 10.61 -0.38
CA ASN A 49 4.16 10.33 0.11
C ASN A 49 4.68 8.97 -0.41
N VAL A 50 3.83 7.94 -0.46
CA VAL A 50 4.21 6.63 -1.03
C VAL A 50 4.53 6.78 -2.51
N TRP A 51 3.74 7.58 -3.24
CA TRP A 51 4.02 7.86 -4.65
C TRP A 51 5.36 8.56 -4.87
N GLN A 52 5.67 9.59 -4.09
CA GLN A 52 6.96 10.28 -4.16
C GLN A 52 8.13 9.33 -3.85
N SER A 53 7.94 8.45 -2.86
CA SER A 53 8.88 7.38 -2.52
C SER A 53 9.06 6.40 -3.69
N CYS A 54 8.01 6.09 -4.45
CA CYS A 54 8.13 5.26 -5.66
C CYS A 54 8.95 5.93 -6.77
N GLN A 55 8.76 7.23 -6.99
CA GLN A 55 9.55 7.98 -7.97
C GLN A 55 11.04 7.96 -7.62
N ALA A 56 11.37 8.22 -6.34
CA ALA A 56 12.75 8.16 -5.85
C ALA A 56 13.37 6.75 -5.96
N LEU A 57 12.59 5.73 -5.61
CA LEU A 57 13.03 4.33 -5.69
C LEU A 57 13.34 3.89 -7.13
N ARG A 58 12.53 4.35 -8.10
CA ARG A 58 12.71 4.08 -9.53
C ARG A 58 13.98 4.72 -10.09
N GLU A 59 14.28 5.95 -9.68
CA GLU A 59 15.49 6.67 -10.12
C GLU A 59 16.76 6.11 -9.50
N ASN A 60 16.67 5.60 -8.27
CA ASN A 60 17.81 5.04 -7.57
C ASN A 60 17.42 3.75 -6.84
N ALA A 61 17.56 2.61 -7.51
CA ALA A 61 17.29 1.29 -6.92
C ALA A 61 18.19 0.97 -5.70
N SER A 62 19.34 1.63 -5.54
CA SER A 62 20.18 1.51 -4.34
C SER A 62 19.65 2.30 -3.12
N SER A 63 18.56 3.06 -3.29
CA SER A 63 17.78 3.61 -2.18
C SER A 63 16.84 2.56 -1.55
N ALA A 64 16.66 1.41 -2.21
CA ALA A 64 15.90 0.27 -1.70
C ALA A 64 16.51 -0.36 -0.43
N GLN A 65 17.70 0.13 0.01
CA GLN A 65 18.44 -0.32 1.18
C GLN A 65 17.48 -0.67 2.34
N GLN A 66 17.21 -1.96 2.46
CA GLN A 66 16.61 -2.64 3.61
C GLN A 66 15.12 -2.38 3.88
N GLY A 67 14.30 -2.15 2.85
CA GLY A 67 12.84 -2.18 3.02
C GLY A 67 12.29 -1.14 4.01
N VAL A 68 13.01 -0.05 4.24
CA VAL A 68 12.47 1.11 4.99
C VAL A 68 11.72 2.05 4.06
N ASP A 69 11.95 1.94 2.75
CA ASP A 69 11.25 2.72 1.74
C ASP A 69 9.74 2.40 1.71
N SER A 70 8.93 3.45 1.76
CA SER A 70 7.48 3.32 1.87
C SER A 70 6.84 2.76 0.60
N CYS A 71 7.40 3.03 -0.58
CA CYS A 71 6.96 2.42 -1.83
C CYS A 71 7.26 0.94 -1.86
N TYR A 72 8.50 0.57 -1.50
CA TYR A 72 8.90 -0.84 -1.41
C TYR A 72 7.95 -1.63 -0.52
N GLN A 73 7.69 -1.15 0.70
CA GLN A 73 6.79 -1.84 1.64
C GLN A 73 5.34 -1.86 1.19
N PHE A 74 4.88 -0.79 0.54
CA PHE A 74 3.51 -0.75 0.00
C PHE A 74 3.33 -1.81 -1.09
N ILE A 75 4.22 -1.85 -2.09
CA ILE A 75 4.14 -2.81 -3.20
C ILE A 75 4.34 -4.23 -2.68
N ARG A 76 5.32 -4.45 -1.79
CA ARG A 76 5.54 -5.75 -1.16
C ARG A 76 4.27 -6.23 -0.44
N GLY A 77 3.66 -5.37 0.37
CA GLY A 77 2.40 -5.66 1.06
C GLY A 77 1.24 -5.93 0.10
N PHE A 78 1.15 -5.19 -1.01
CA PHE A 78 0.16 -5.41 -2.07
C PHE A 78 0.28 -6.81 -2.68
N LEU A 79 1.49 -7.21 -3.07
CA LEU A 79 1.76 -8.53 -3.66
C LEU A 79 1.49 -9.66 -2.65
N TYR A 80 1.97 -9.52 -1.40
CA TYR A 80 1.66 -10.49 -0.34
C TYR A 80 0.15 -10.62 -0.10
N GLY A 81 -0.58 -9.51 -0.12
CA GLY A 81 -2.03 -9.50 0.04
C GLY A 81 -2.75 -10.28 -1.05
N ALA A 82 -2.31 -10.14 -2.31
CA ALA A 82 -2.84 -10.91 -3.43
C ALA A 82 -2.58 -12.42 -3.27
N VAL A 83 -1.31 -12.80 -3.03
CA VAL A 83 -0.90 -14.20 -2.81
C VAL A 83 -1.69 -14.85 -1.67
N LEU A 84 -1.79 -14.15 -0.54
CA LEU A 84 -2.50 -14.66 0.63
C LEU A 84 -4.01 -14.79 0.36
N THR A 85 -4.64 -13.78 -0.24
CA THR A 85 -6.10 -13.79 -0.44
C THR A 85 -6.50 -14.90 -1.41
N ASP A 86 -5.79 -15.03 -2.52
CA ASP A 86 -6.08 -16.04 -3.53
C ASP A 86 -5.89 -17.45 -2.96
N SER A 87 -4.77 -17.72 -2.29
CA SER A 87 -4.53 -19.02 -1.66
C SER A 87 -5.59 -19.39 -0.63
N GLN A 88 -6.08 -18.43 0.17
CA GLN A 88 -7.12 -18.69 1.17
C GLN A 88 -8.51 -18.85 0.56
N ILE A 89 -8.86 -18.09 -0.48
CA ILE A 89 -10.10 -18.30 -1.24
C ILE A 89 -10.11 -19.71 -1.82
N MET A 90 -9.00 -20.13 -2.41
CA MET A 90 -8.88 -21.45 -3.03
C MET A 90 -8.98 -22.59 -2.03
N ARG A 91 -8.26 -22.51 -0.91
CA ARG A 91 -8.39 -23.49 0.19
C ARG A 91 -9.80 -23.50 0.78
N GLY A 92 -10.42 -22.33 0.94
CA GLY A 92 -11.79 -22.24 1.42
C GLY A 92 -12.77 -22.92 0.48
N LEU A 93 -12.55 -22.80 -0.83
CA LEU A 93 -13.39 -23.41 -1.85
C LEU A 93 -13.27 -24.94 -1.87
N GLU A 94 -12.07 -25.48 -1.74
CA GLU A 94 -11.81 -26.93 -1.66
C GLU A 94 -12.43 -27.58 -0.41
N ASN A 95 -12.41 -26.87 0.72
CA ASN A 95 -12.87 -27.38 2.00
C ASN A 95 -14.38 -27.15 2.26
N LYS A 96 -15.10 -26.49 1.34
CA LYS A 96 -16.54 -26.23 1.50
C LYS A 96 -17.36 -27.51 1.28
N LYS A 97 -17.77 -28.10 2.40
CA LYS A 97 -18.71 -29.23 2.47
C LYS A 97 -20.12 -28.91 1.96
N GLU A 98 -20.47 -27.62 1.84
CA GLU A 98 -21.77 -27.15 1.33
C GLU A 98 -21.85 -27.08 -0.20
N LEU A 99 -20.75 -27.33 -0.92
CA LEU A 99 -20.81 -27.44 -2.37
C LEU A 99 -21.55 -28.70 -2.77
N SER A 100 -22.51 -28.57 -3.70
CA SER A 100 -23.20 -29.72 -4.27
C SER A 100 -22.20 -30.67 -4.95
N GLU A 101 -22.55 -31.96 -5.03
CA GLU A 101 -21.75 -32.97 -5.74
C GLU A 101 -21.43 -32.56 -7.19
N PHE A 102 -22.34 -31.83 -7.84
CA PHE A 102 -22.10 -31.26 -9.16
C PHE A 102 -21.02 -30.18 -9.12
N ALA A 103 -21.09 -29.25 -8.16
CA ALA A 103 -20.08 -28.20 -8.00
C ALA A 103 -18.71 -28.81 -7.67
N GLN A 104 -18.63 -29.78 -6.76
CA GLN A 104 -17.38 -30.46 -6.43
C GLN A 104 -16.77 -31.17 -7.65
N ARG A 105 -17.58 -31.88 -8.46
CA ARG A 105 -17.12 -32.51 -9.71
C ARG A 105 -16.69 -31.49 -10.75
N ALA A 106 -17.43 -30.40 -10.90
CA ALA A 106 -17.08 -29.32 -11.82
C ALA A 106 -15.76 -28.67 -11.42
N MET A 107 -15.54 -28.44 -10.12
CA MET A 107 -14.25 -27.94 -9.63
C MET A 107 -13.13 -28.93 -9.92
N ARG A 108 -13.29 -30.22 -9.62
CA ARG A 108 -12.24 -31.22 -9.89
C ARG A 108 -11.91 -31.36 -11.38
N THR A 109 -12.91 -31.34 -12.25
CA THR A 109 -12.73 -31.66 -13.68
C THR A 109 -12.52 -30.44 -14.58
N ARG A 110 -13.09 -29.28 -14.26
CA ARG A 110 -12.95 -28.04 -15.04
C ARG A 110 -11.96 -27.05 -14.45
N ILE A 111 -11.87 -27.00 -13.12
CA ILE A 111 -11.00 -26.06 -12.41
C ILE A 111 -9.69 -26.76 -12.01
N GLY A 112 -9.71 -28.04 -11.63
CA GLY A 112 -8.60 -28.79 -11.03
C GLY A 112 -7.50 -29.23 -11.99
N ASN A 113 -7.77 -29.41 -13.29
CA ASN A 113 -6.76 -29.86 -14.25
C ASN A 113 -6.04 -28.72 -14.99
N GLY A 114 -6.57 -27.49 -14.91
CA GLY A 114 -5.89 -26.27 -15.37
C GLY A 114 -5.09 -25.59 -14.26
N ARG A 115 -5.09 -26.15 -13.04
CA ARG A 115 -4.60 -25.53 -11.80
C ARG A 115 -3.21 -25.93 -11.35
N THR A 116 -2.67 -27.00 -11.91
CA THR A 116 -1.35 -27.53 -11.51
C THR A 116 -0.19 -26.59 -11.89
N THR A 117 -0.49 -25.46 -12.53
CA THR A 117 0.45 -24.39 -12.91
C THR A 117 -0.04 -22.99 -12.51
N ASP A 118 -1.17 -22.87 -11.81
CA ASP A 118 -1.81 -21.56 -11.58
C ASP A 118 -1.14 -20.84 -10.42
N SER A 119 -0.41 -19.77 -10.76
CA SER A 119 0.24 -18.86 -9.82
C SER A 119 -0.66 -18.52 -8.64
N ASP A 120 -0.09 -18.32 -7.45
CA ASP A 120 -0.79 -17.92 -6.23
C ASP A 120 -1.53 -16.57 -6.34
N THR A 121 -1.61 -15.97 -7.52
CA THR A 121 -2.28 -14.71 -7.87
C THR A 121 -3.30 -14.85 -9.01
N TYR A 122 -3.79 -16.07 -9.26
CA TYR A 122 -4.73 -16.40 -10.34
C TYR A 122 -6.02 -15.54 -10.34
N LEU A 123 -6.67 -15.35 -9.20
CA LEU A 123 -7.90 -14.54 -9.09
C LEU A 123 -7.59 -13.05 -9.22
N ALA A 124 -6.35 -12.65 -8.90
CA ALA A 124 -5.88 -11.28 -9.04
C ALA A 124 -5.50 -10.90 -10.49
N ASN A 125 -5.60 -11.80 -11.48
CA ASN A 125 -5.32 -11.55 -12.90
C ASN A 125 -3.90 -11.03 -13.21
N PHE A 126 -2.90 -11.55 -12.50
CA PHE A 126 -1.47 -11.44 -12.82
C PHE A 126 -0.74 -12.70 -12.35
N CYS A 127 0.45 -12.99 -12.88
CA CYS A 127 1.12 -14.27 -12.66
C CYS A 127 2.54 -14.08 -12.11
N LEU A 128 2.69 -14.16 -10.78
CA LEU A 128 4.01 -14.18 -10.16
C LEU A 128 4.71 -15.52 -10.42
N PRO A 129 6.04 -15.51 -10.67
CA PRO A 129 6.81 -16.73 -10.89
C PRO A 129 7.00 -17.56 -9.60
N ASN A 130 6.95 -16.91 -8.43
CA ASN A 130 7.09 -17.52 -7.12
C ASN A 130 6.13 -16.83 -6.13
N PRO A 131 5.45 -17.55 -5.22
CA PRO A 131 4.72 -16.96 -4.10
C PRO A 131 5.55 -16.08 -3.15
N GLU A 132 6.85 -16.35 -3.02
CA GLU A 132 7.72 -15.55 -2.17
C GLU A 132 8.04 -14.21 -2.84
N ILE A 133 7.58 -13.12 -2.22
CA ILE A 133 7.83 -11.77 -2.73
C ILE A 133 9.22 -11.30 -2.30
N ASP A 134 10.17 -11.45 -3.21
CA ASP A 134 11.54 -10.97 -3.07
C ASP A 134 11.70 -9.49 -3.52
N GLN A 135 12.93 -8.98 -3.39
CA GLN A 135 13.23 -7.60 -3.77
C GLN A 135 13.14 -7.38 -5.28
N GLU A 136 13.54 -8.36 -6.08
CA GLU A 136 13.49 -8.26 -7.55
C GLU A 136 12.05 -8.08 -8.01
N ALA A 137 11.12 -8.81 -7.39
CA ALA A 137 9.71 -8.71 -7.73
C ALA A 137 9.12 -7.33 -7.48
N VAL A 138 9.47 -6.71 -6.36
CA VAL A 138 9.04 -5.35 -6.04
C VAL A 138 9.65 -4.34 -7.01
N LEU A 139 10.94 -4.44 -7.30
CA LEU A 139 11.63 -3.52 -8.19
C LEU A 139 11.13 -3.63 -9.64
N ALA A 140 10.78 -4.84 -10.10
CA ALA A 140 10.14 -5.04 -11.39
C ALA A 140 8.85 -4.22 -11.49
N VAL A 141 7.96 -4.29 -10.49
CA VAL A 141 6.72 -3.49 -10.46
C VAL A 141 7.02 -1.99 -10.49
N VAL A 142 7.99 -1.53 -9.70
CA VAL A 142 8.39 -0.11 -9.65
C VAL A 142 8.79 0.42 -11.04
N ASN A 143 9.48 -0.40 -11.84
CA ASN A 143 9.90 -0.03 -13.19
C ASN A 143 8.73 0.15 -14.17
N PHE A 144 7.58 -0.47 -13.90
CA PHE A 144 6.35 -0.33 -14.70
C PHE A 144 5.41 0.77 -14.20
N LEU A 145 5.76 1.46 -13.11
CA LEU A 145 4.96 2.60 -12.64
C LEU A 145 5.05 3.75 -13.65
N PRO A 146 3.93 4.44 -13.93
CA PRO A 146 3.94 5.61 -14.79
C PRO A 146 4.63 6.80 -14.08
N ASP A 147 5.03 7.81 -14.84
CA ASP A 147 5.66 9.02 -14.27
C ASP A 147 4.69 9.84 -13.40
N THR A 148 3.42 9.82 -13.79
CA THR A 148 2.31 10.49 -13.11
C THR A 148 1.08 9.60 -13.21
N PHE A 149 0.08 9.86 -12.36
CA PHE A 149 -1.22 9.20 -12.48
C PHE A 149 -2.37 10.20 -12.34
N GLU A 150 -3.51 9.84 -12.93
CA GLU A 150 -4.70 10.69 -12.99
C GLU A 150 -5.32 10.90 -11.61
N ARG A 151 -5.91 12.08 -11.37
CA ARG A 151 -6.60 12.38 -10.08
C ARG A 151 -7.79 11.46 -9.80
N SER A 152 -8.32 10.79 -10.83
CA SER A 152 -9.41 9.83 -10.72
C SER A 152 -8.96 8.45 -10.23
N GLN A 153 -7.65 8.14 -10.29
CA GLN A 153 -7.11 6.85 -9.87
C GLN A 153 -6.62 6.89 -8.43
N THR A 154 -6.78 5.77 -7.74
CA THR A 154 -6.13 5.49 -6.47
C THR A 154 -4.73 4.93 -6.70
N LEU A 155 -3.85 5.12 -5.72
CA LEU A 155 -2.51 4.53 -5.75
C LEU A 155 -2.54 3.01 -5.94
N GLY A 156 -3.53 2.33 -5.33
CA GLY A 156 -3.72 0.89 -5.47
C GLY A 156 -4.06 0.45 -6.89
N GLU A 157 -4.90 1.22 -7.61
CA GLU A 157 -5.25 0.93 -9.02
C GLU A 157 -4.04 1.10 -9.94
N VAL A 158 -3.24 2.14 -9.74
CA VAL A 158 -2.02 2.39 -10.52
C VAL A 158 -1.01 1.28 -10.30
N ILE A 159 -0.80 0.87 -9.04
CA ILE A 159 0.10 -0.24 -8.71
C ILE A 159 -0.43 -1.54 -9.28
N TYR A 160 -1.73 -1.81 -9.19
CA TYR A 160 -2.34 -2.99 -9.79
C TYR A 160 -2.06 -3.07 -11.30
N GLN A 161 -2.24 -1.97 -12.04
CA GLN A 161 -1.93 -1.91 -13.48
C GLN A 161 -0.44 -2.14 -13.77
N ALA A 162 0.46 -1.58 -12.95
CA ALA A 162 1.89 -1.81 -13.06
C ALA A 162 2.25 -3.28 -12.79
N VAL A 163 1.62 -3.92 -11.80
CA VAL A 163 1.80 -5.35 -11.50
C VAL A 163 1.36 -6.22 -12.68
N GLN A 164 0.22 -5.93 -13.30
CA GLN A 164 -0.24 -6.66 -14.49
C GLN A 164 0.72 -6.52 -15.68
N SER A 165 1.38 -5.37 -15.78
CA SER A 165 2.38 -5.11 -16.84
C SER A 165 3.71 -5.82 -16.56
N ALA A 166 4.12 -5.88 -15.30
CA ALA A 166 5.33 -6.58 -14.86
C ALA A 166 5.19 -8.11 -14.89
N TYR A 167 3.98 -8.61 -14.59
CA TYR A 167 3.68 -10.04 -14.43
C TYR A 167 2.45 -10.46 -15.24
N PRO A 168 2.45 -10.32 -16.57
CA PRO A 168 1.35 -10.77 -17.39
C PRO A 168 1.23 -12.30 -17.31
N CYS A 169 0.00 -12.79 -17.19
CA CYS A 169 -0.26 -14.21 -17.37
C CYS A 169 -0.13 -14.59 -18.84
N GLU A 170 0.49 -15.74 -19.13
CA GLU A 170 0.51 -16.29 -20.47
C GLU A 170 -0.93 -16.57 -20.92
N LYS A 171 -1.26 -16.17 -22.16
CA LYS A 171 -2.59 -16.39 -22.72
C LYS A 171 -2.79 -17.90 -22.91
N ARG A 172 -3.75 -18.46 -22.18
CA ARG A 172 -4.24 -19.83 -22.42
C ARG A 172 -4.95 -19.96 -23.75
#